data_AF-A0A537ZWW7-F1
#
_entry.id   AF-A0A537ZWW7-F1
#
_cell.length_a   1.000
_cell.length_b   1.000
_cell.length_c   1.000
_cell.angle_alpha   90.00
_cell.angle_beta   90.00
_cell.angle_gamma   90.00
#
_symmetry.space_group_name_H-M   'P 1'
#
loop_
_entity.id
_entity.type
_entity.pdbx_description
1 polymer ?
#
loop_
_entity_poly.entity_id
_entity_poly.type
_entity_poly.pdbx_seq_one_letter_code
_entity_poly.pdbx_strand_id
1 'polypeptide(L)'
;MAITAIPAARSLALLGALFGACVALAAPTTAAARPTCLGHRATIVGNHHGNHIKGTHHRDVIAGLGGPDVIISNGGRDIICGGSGDDRIRGGTPSLKHDRPNTLIGGPGNDRINGSFANDLIIGDNANLSGDAIGHAGKDRLDGEFGSDFVVGDNYSRFNATGGRHDYLMGQKGNDTIIGDSAVTGDGTARGGGNDHFASASDKDFEVGDSYSPHGKAIGGGKDKINAGPQRDFVVGDSYTKTGLATGSGRDQIHGRSGPDTEYGDNYAASPLGKTSGGVHDFIAGAGGVDHLFGGPGHDTCNGGDGHHDTARQCEFVLGVP
;
A
#
# COMPACT_ATOMS: atom_id res chain seq x y z
N MET A 1 16.13 52.27 -75.40
CA MET A 1 15.43 51.08 -75.89
C MET A 1 14.19 50.90 -75.02
N ALA A 2 13.01 51.09 -75.63
CA ALA A 2 11.64 50.90 -75.12
C ALA A 2 11.21 51.57 -73.80
N ILE A 3 10.70 52.80 -73.95
CA ILE A 3 9.56 53.36 -73.20
C ILE A 3 8.31 52.93 -73.97
N THR A 4 7.26 52.42 -73.31
CA THR A 4 5.84 52.80 -73.57
C THR A 4 4.87 52.17 -72.56
N ALA A 5 4.05 53.04 -71.99
CA ALA A 5 2.90 52.76 -71.14
C ALA A 5 1.63 52.52 -71.99
N ILE A 6 0.62 51.88 -71.41
CA ILE A 6 -0.78 51.90 -71.87
C ILE A 6 -1.68 52.37 -70.71
N PRO A 7 -2.65 53.28 -70.92
CA PRO A 7 -3.43 53.91 -69.86
C PRO A 7 -4.86 53.35 -69.69
N ALA A 8 -5.43 53.74 -68.54
CA ALA A 8 -6.83 54.07 -68.25
C ALA A 8 -7.93 52.98 -68.19
N ALA A 9 -8.54 52.85 -67.00
CA ALA A 9 -9.97 53.13 -66.84
C ALA A 9 -10.28 53.50 -65.38
N ARG A 10 -10.91 54.67 -65.21
CA ARG A 10 -11.54 55.16 -63.97
C ARG A 10 -12.82 54.36 -63.72
N SER A 11 -13.21 54.13 -62.48
CA SER A 11 -14.48 54.62 -61.92
C SER A 11 -14.80 54.12 -60.52
N LEU A 12 -15.22 55.10 -59.71
CA LEU A 12 -16.23 55.08 -58.66
C LEU A 12 -16.07 54.20 -57.41
N ALA A 13 -15.91 54.92 -56.31
CA ALA A 13 -16.15 54.52 -54.94
C ALA A 13 -17.55 53.92 -54.73
N LEU A 14 -17.62 52.92 -53.83
CA LEU A 14 -18.75 52.79 -52.92
C LEU A 14 -18.22 52.35 -51.55
N LEU A 15 -18.35 53.25 -50.57
CA LEU A 15 -18.22 52.95 -49.14
C LEU A 15 -19.27 51.90 -48.78
N GLY A 16 -18.82 50.73 -48.30
CA GLY A 16 -19.67 49.73 -47.68
C GLY A 16 -18.99 49.22 -46.41
N ALA A 17 -19.09 49.99 -45.33
CA ALA A 17 -18.66 49.54 -44.00
C ALA A 17 -19.62 48.43 -43.52
N LEU A 18 -19.28 47.17 -43.79
CA LEU A 18 -19.89 46.06 -43.09
C LEU A 18 -19.28 45.99 -41.68
N PHE A 19 -20.00 46.52 -40.70
CA PHE A 19 -19.83 46.16 -39.30
C PHE A 19 -20.18 44.67 -39.16
N GLY A 20 -19.18 43.81 -39.33
CA GLY A 20 -19.24 42.43 -38.90
C GLY A 20 -19.29 42.41 -37.37
N ALA A 21 -20.48 42.30 -36.80
CA ALA A 21 -20.64 41.93 -35.41
C ALA A 21 -20.12 40.49 -35.24
N CYS A 22 -18.83 40.37 -34.94
CA CYS A 22 -18.22 39.12 -34.54
C CYS A 22 -18.77 38.79 -33.14
N VAL A 23 -19.92 38.12 -33.10
CA VAL A 23 -20.42 37.49 -31.87
C VAL A 23 -19.47 36.33 -31.59
N ALA A 24 -18.45 36.61 -30.78
CA ALA A 24 -17.63 35.56 -30.18
C ALA A 24 -18.54 34.73 -29.27
N LEU A 25 -19.06 33.62 -29.80
CA LEU A 25 -19.63 32.54 -29.01
C LEU A 25 -18.49 32.04 -28.11
N ALA A 26 -18.44 32.53 -26.87
CA ALA A 26 -17.60 31.93 -25.85
C ALA A 26 -18.06 30.48 -25.69
N ALA A 27 -17.25 29.54 -26.18
CA ALA A 27 -17.46 28.13 -25.89
C ALA A 27 -17.50 27.98 -24.36
N PRO A 28 -18.47 27.25 -23.79
CA PRO A 28 -18.50 27.03 -22.36
C PRO A 28 -17.19 26.37 -21.97
N THR A 29 -16.40 27.06 -21.16
CA THR A 29 -15.22 26.46 -20.53
C THR A 29 -15.74 25.35 -19.63
N THR A 30 -15.58 24.10 -20.07
CA THR A 30 -15.83 22.95 -19.21
C THR A 30 -14.90 23.09 -18.02
N ALA A 31 -15.43 23.45 -16.84
CA ALA A 31 -14.66 23.45 -15.62
C ALA A 31 -14.04 22.06 -15.47
N ALA A 32 -12.71 22.01 -15.32
CA ALA A 32 -12.00 20.76 -15.13
C ALA A 32 -12.64 19.98 -13.97
N ALA A 33 -12.87 18.69 -14.17
CA ALA A 33 -13.43 17.84 -13.13
C ALA A 33 -12.51 17.91 -11.89
N ARG A 34 -13.11 18.11 -10.71
CA ARG A 34 -12.33 18.12 -9.47
C ARG A 34 -11.65 16.77 -9.28
N PRO A 35 -10.37 16.74 -8.85
CA PRO A 35 -9.70 15.49 -8.52
C PRO A 35 -10.47 14.64 -7.51
N THR A 36 -10.25 13.33 -7.60
CA THR A 36 -10.85 12.33 -6.72
C THR A 36 -9.77 11.51 -6.02
N CYS A 37 -10.11 10.96 -4.87
CA CYS A 37 -9.32 9.98 -4.15
C CYS A 37 -10.25 8.80 -3.80
N LEU A 38 -9.89 7.59 -4.23
CA LEU A 38 -10.76 6.40 -4.16
C LEU A 38 -12.19 6.62 -4.70
N GLY A 39 -12.33 7.42 -5.76
CA GLY A 39 -13.64 7.76 -6.33
C GLY A 39 -14.45 8.81 -5.54
N HIS A 40 -13.96 9.27 -4.39
CA HIS A 40 -14.55 10.39 -3.65
C HIS A 40 -14.01 11.73 -4.15
N ARG A 41 -14.89 12.72 -4.30
CA ARG A 41 -14.48 14.08 -4.70
C ARG A 41 -13.68 14.74 -3.59
N ALA A 42 -12.50 15.26 -3.93
CA ALA A 42 -11.63 15.95 -2.98
C ALA A 42 -12.27 17.24 -2.42
N THR A 43 -12.21 17.40 -1.09
CA THR A 43 -12.54 18.64 -0.36
C THR A 43 -11.34 19.58 -0.30
N ILE A 44 -10.13 19.02 -0.26
CA ILE A 44 -8.85 19.74 -0.24
C ILE A 44 -7.96 19.17 -1.35
N VAL A 45 -7.37 20.05 -2.16
CA VAL A 45 -6.61 19.66 -3.35
C VAL A 45 -5.29 20.42 -3.37
N GLY A 46 -4.18 19.70 -3.54
CA GLY A 46 -2.86 20.24 -3.80
C GLY A 46 -2.65 20.62 -5.27
N ASN A 47 -1.43 20.48 -5.76
CA ASN A 47 -1.02 20.75 -7.14
C ASN A 47 0.14 19.82 -7.54
N HIS A 48 0.85 20.11 -8.63
CA HIS A 48 1.96 19.26 -9.12
C HIS A 48 3.34 19.62 -8.53
N HIS A 49 3.36 20.38 -7.44
CA HIS A 49 4.56 20.72 -6.66
C HIS A 49 4.35 20.30 -5.21
N GLY A 50 5.44 20.16 -4.44
CA GLY A 50 5.34 19.86 -3.03
C GLY A 50 4.51 20.88 -2.25
N ASN A 51 3.54 20.39 -1.50
CA ASN A 51 2.56 21.17 -0.74
C ASN A 51 2.63 20.86 0.75
N HIS A 52 2.17 21.81 1.56
CA HIS A 52 1.95 21.60 2.99
C HIS A 52 0.44 21.71 3.22
N ILE A 53 -0.22 20.55 3.33
CA ILE A 53 -1.66 20.44 3.42
C ILE A 53 -2.05 20.08 4.86
N LYS A 54 -2.96 20.85 5.42
CA LYS A 54 -3.58 20.56 6.72
C LYS A 54 -5.09 20.42 6.51
N GLY A 55 -5.63 19.27 6.89
CA GLY A 55 -7.06 19.01 6.93
C GLY A 55 -7.77 19.74 8.05
N THR A 56 -9.06 19.47 8.19
CA THR A 56 -9.95 20.12 9.16
C THR A 56 -10.09 19.27 10.42
N HIS A 57 -11.17 19.44 11.18
CA HIS A 57 -11.55 18.52 12.27
C HIS A 57 -12.76 17.66 11.87
N HIS A 58 -13.13 17.72 10.59
CA HIS A 58 -14.25 17.03 9.99
C HIS A 58 -13.73 16.09 8.93
N ARG A 59 -14.60 15.19 8.46
CA ARG A 59 -14.27 14.31 7.35
C ARG A 59 -13.84 15.11 6.12
N ASP A 60 -12.61 14.88 5.70
CA ASP A 60 -11.99 15.40 4.50
C ASP A 60 -11.72 14.31 3.46
N VAL A 61 -11.63 14.75 2.22
CA VAL A 61 -11.05 13.98 1.12
C VAL A 61 -9.92 14.82 0.56
N ILE A 62 -8.68 14.41 0.81
CA ILE A 62 -7.47 15.16 0.47
C ILE A 62 -6.79 14.48 -0.72
N ALA A 63 -6.46 15.26 -1.75
CA ALA A 63 -5.64 14.82 -2.88
C ALA A 63 -4.41 15.75 -3.01
N GLY A 64 -3.21 15.26 -2.70
CA GLY A 64 -1.96 16.02 -2.83
C GLY A 64 -1.58 16.29 -4.30
N LEU A 65 -1.79 15.27 -5.14
CA LEU A 65 -1.57 15.22 -6.58
C LEU A 65 -0.14 14.90 -6.99
N GLY A 66 0.77 15.87 -7.03
CA GLY A 66 2.11 15.63 -7.53
C GLY A 66 3.19 16.45 -6.82
N GLY A 67 4.40 15.91 -6.79
CA GLY A 67 5.50 16.49 -6.02
C GLY A 67 5.49 15.98 -4.58
N PRO A 68 6.54 16.25 -3.79
CA PRO A 68 6.67 15.74 -2.43
C PRO A 68 5.83 16.57 -1.45
N ASP A 69 4.68 16.03 -1.05
CA ASP A 69 3.71 16.67 -0.18
C ASP A 69 3.93 16.35 1.31
N VAL A 70 3.47 17.25 2.17
CA VAL A 70 3.35 17.04 3.61
C VAL A 70 1.88 17.24 3.98
N ILE A 71 1.21 16.15 4.36
CA ILE A 71 -0.24 16.12 4.60
C ILE A 71 -0.52 15.71 6.05
N ILE A 72 -1.34 16.49 6.75
CA ILE A 72 -1.81 16.19 8.11
C ILE A 72 -3.33 16.29 8.14
N SER A 73 -4.04 15.21 8.50
CA SER A 73 -5.52 15.14 8.49
C SER A 73 -6.18 16.11 9.50
N ASN A 74 -5.60 16.23 10.70
CA ASN A 74 -6.09 17.06 11.82
C ASN A 74 -7.44 16.61 12.45
N GLY A 75 -7.85 15.37 12.16
CA GLY A 75 -8.91 14.63 12.84
C GLY A 75 -10.20 14.54 12.03
N GLY A 76 -10.95 13.46 12.21
CA GLY A 76 -12.06 13.15 11.31
C GLY A 76 -11.97 11.71 10.84
N ARG A 77 -12.83 11.32 9.90
CA ARG A 77 -12.67 10.06 9.16
C ARG A 77 -12.28 10.47 7.74
N ASP A 78 -10.99 10.49 7.48
CA ASP A 78 -10.45 11.14 6.30
C ASP A 78 -10.04 10.12 5.24
N ILE A 79 -10.07 10.55 3.98
CA ILE A 79 -9.51 9.80 2.85
C ILE A 79 -8.41 10.66 2.24
N ILE A 80 -7.18 10.19 2.27
CA ILE A 80 -6.00 10.94 1.84
C ILE A 80 -5.30 10.14 0.74
N CYS A 81 -5.09 10.78 -0.41
CA CYS A 81 -4.19 10.32 -1.47
C CYS A 81 -3.05 11.34 -1.59
N GLY A 82 -1.81 10.94 -1.34
CA GLY A 82 -0.61 11.75 -1.55
C GLY A 82 -0.49 12.12 -3.02
N GLY A 83 -0.46 11.09 -3.87
CA GLY A 83 -0.33 11.25 -5.31
C GLY A 83 1.03 10.75 -5.77
N SER A 84 1.65 11.42 -6.74
CA SER A 84 3.00 11.05 -7.18
C SER A 84 4.05 11.91 -6.50
N GLY A 85 5.10 11.32 -5.93
CA GLY A 85 6.15 12.06 -5.22
C GLY A 85 6.49 11.37 -3.91
N ASP A 86 7.60 11.76 -3.28
CA ASP A 86 7.95 11.24 -1.95
C ASP A 86 7.18 12.03 -0.88
N ASP A 87 6.02 11.53 -0.49
CA ASP A 87 5.05 12.18 0.37
C ASP A 87 5.26 11.86 1.86
N ARG A 88 4.80 12.77 2.72
CA ARG A 88 4.75 12.58 4.18
C ARG A 88 3.32 12.78 4.65
N ILE A 89 2.67 11.69 5.04
CA ILE A 89 1.26 11.69 5.43
C ILE A 89 1.14 11.34 6.91
N ARG A 90 0.36 12.12 7.66
CA ARG A 90 -0.04 11.79 9.04
C ARG A 90 -1.55 11.79 9.18
N GLY A 91 -2.10 10.64 9.58
CA GLY A 91 -3.52 10.38 9.78
C GLY A 91 -4.15 11.07 10.99
N GLY A 92 -3.35 11.74 11.83
CA GLY A 92 -3.86 12.49 12.97
C GLY A 92 -2.89 13.56 13.48
N THR A 93 -3.17 14.06 14.69
CA THR A 93 -2.22 14.88 15.46
C THR A 93 -1.98 14.23 16.82
N PRO A 94 -0.81 14.42 17.46
CA PRO A 94 -0.50 13.79 18.75
C PRO A 94 -1.50 14.10 19.87
N SER A 95 -2.27 15.18 19.75
CA SER A 95 -3.31 15.58 20.70
C SER A 95 -4.61 14.78 20.58
N LEU A 96 -4.85 14.07 19.46
CA LEU A 96 -6.11 13.40 19.15
C LEU A 96 -6.07 11.91 19.53
N LYS A 97 -6.08 11.62 20.83
CA LYS A 97 -6.12 10.24 21.35
C LYS A 97 -7.42 9.46 21.01
N HIS A 98 -8.43 10.15 20.48
CA HIS A 98 -9.73 9.61 20.09
C HIS A 98 -10.06 10.00 18.65
N ASP A 99 -9.11 9.80 17.74
CA ASP A 99 -9.37 10.01 16.32
C ASP A 99 -10.35 8.96 15.77
N ARG A 100 -10.79 9.14 14.53
CA ARG A 100 -11.55 8.11 13.81
C ARG A 100 -10.66 7.45 12.76
N PRO A 101 -10.99 6.21 12.36
CA PRO A 101 -10.34 5.52 11.26
C PRO A 101 -10.21 6.37 10.01
N ASN A 102 -9.02 6.38 9.41
CA ASN A 102 -8.68 7.05 8.17
C ASN A 102 -8.33 6.03 7.08
N THR A 103 -8.29 6.51 5.84
CA THR A 103 -7.70 5.79 4.71
C THR A 103 -6.58 6.65 4.15
N LEU A 104 -5.35 6.16 4.25
CA LEU A 104 -4.13 6.85 3.88
C LEU A 104 -3.48 6.10 2.72
N ILE A 105 -3.25 6.78 1.61
CA ILE A 105 -2.66 6.25 0.39
C ILE A 105 -1.51 7.18 0.02
N GLY A 106 -0.28 6.68 -0.03
CA GLY A 106 0.87 7.46 -0.48
C GLY A 106 0.77 7.74 -1.98
N GLY A 107 0.74 6.67 -2.77
CA GLY A 107 0.77 6.72 -4.22
C GLY A 107 2.20 6.47 -4.74
N PRO A 108 2.49 6.70 -6.03
CA PRO A 108 3.82 6.38 -6.54
C PRO A 108 4.91 7.30 -5.95
N GLY A 109 5.87 6.72 -5.22
CA GLY A 109 6.97 7.47 -4.61
C GLY A 109 7.54 6.71 -3.42
N ASN A 110 8.56 7.23 -2.75
CA ASN A 110 9.02 6.64 -1.48
C ASN A 110 8.38 7.41 -0.32
N ASP A 111 7.28 6.89 0.17
CA ASP A 111 6.40 7.60 1.07
C ASP A 111 6.69 7.32 2.53
N ARG A 112 6.23 8.24 3.38
CA ARG A 112 6.23 8.08 4.83
C ARG A 112 4.83 8.32 5.35
N ILE A 113 4.19 7.27 5.85
CA ILE A 113 2.82 7.33 6.33
C ILE A 113 2.77 6.91 7.79
N ASN A 114 2.09 7.71 8.61
CA ASN A 114 1.87 7.45 10.02
C ASN A 114 0.35 7.52 10.29
N GLY A 115 -0.25 6.41 10.70
CA GLY A 115 -1.69 6.26 10.98
C GLY A 115 -2.14 7.16 12.13
N SER A 116 -1.33 7.21 13.19
CA SER A 116 -1.57 7.93 14.43
C SER A 116 -2.46 7.14 15.40
N PHE A 117 -3.76 7.43 15.46
CA PHE A 117 -4.67 6.78 16.41
C PHE A 117 -5.89 6.25 15.67
N ALA A 118 -6.46 5.18 16.21
CA ALA A 118 -7.61 4.45 15.66
C ALA A 118 -7.21 3.48 14.55
N ASN A 119 -8.18 2.67 14.13
CA ASN A 119 -7.96 1.57 13.20
C ASN A 119 -7.92 2.08 11.77
N ASP A 120 -6.74 2.36 11.25
CA ASP A 120 -6.51 2.96 9.95
C ASP A 120 -6.32 1.93 8.84
N LEU A 121 -6.59 2.35 7.60
CA LEU A 121 -6.18 1.67 6.39
C LEU A 121 -5.00 2.45 5.78
N ILE A 122 -3.83 1.82 5.71
CA ILE A 122 -2.59 2.44 5.22
C ILE A 122 -2.09 1.64 4.01
N ILE A 123 -1.98 2.31 2.88
CA ILE A 123 -1.47 1.75 1.62
C ILE A 123 -0.28 2.63 1.19
N GLY A 124 0.90 2.05 0.99
CA GLY A 124 2.06 2.83 0.56
C GLY A 124 1.88 3.40 -0.84
N ASP A 125 1.51 2.55 -1.81
CA ASP A 125 1.36 2.99 -3.20
C ASP A 125 -0.12 3.16 -3.63
N ASN A 126 -0.57 2.43 -4.65
CA ASN A 126 -1.83 2.70 -5.33
C ASN A 126 -2.94 1.84 -4.76
N ALA A 127 -4.10 2.48 -4.55
CA ALA A 127 -5.32 1.78 -4.18
C ALA A 127 -6.42 1.96 -5.24
N ASN A 128 -6.97 0.84 -5.74
CA ASN A 128 -8.09 0.85 -6.70
C ASN A 128 -9.13 -0.23 -6.39
N LEU A 129 -10.23 0.17 -5.75
CA LEU A 129 -11.30 -0.76 -5.37
C LEU A 129 -12.33 -1.03 -6.49
N SER A 130 -12.20 -0.37 -7.65
CA SER A 130 -13.09 -0.54 -8.80
C SER A 130 -12.41 -1.17 -10.01
N GLY A 131 -11.12 -1.47 -9.91
CA GLY A 131 -10.30 -1.95 -11.02
C GLY A 131 -8.99 -2.55 -10.50
N ASP A 132 -7.99 -2.59 -11.37
CA ASP A 132 -6.65 -3.05 -11.00
C ASP A 132 -5.80 -1.91 -10.42
N ALA A 133 -4.88 -2.24 -9.51
CA ALA A 133 -3.81 -1.37 -9.02
C ALA A 133 -2.48 -1.95 -9.50
N ILE A 134 -2.03 -1.55 -10.68
CA ILE A 134 -0.82 -2.06 -11.34
C ILE A 134 0.09 -0.86 -11.58
N GLY A 135 1.36 -0.92 -11.18
CA GLY A 135 2.26 0.18 -11.49
C GLY A 135 3.52 0.25 -10.64
N HIS A 136 4.13 1.43 -10.66
CA HIS A 136 5.35 1.75 -9.94
C HIS A 136 5.09 1.68 -8.44
N ALA A 137 5.85 0.80 -7.81
CA ALA A 137 5.93 0.69 -6.37
C ALA A 137 7.06 1.54 -5.80
N GLY A 138 6.87 1.97 -4.55
CA GLY A 138 7.68 2.88 -3.75
C GLY A 138 8.85 2.26 -3.03
N LYS A 139 9.22 2.77 -1.87
CA LYS A 139 10.06 2.10 -0.85
C LYS A 139 9.70 2.80 0.44
N ASP A 140 8.64 2.31 1.04
CA ASP A 140 7.84 3.12 1.91
C ASP A 140 8.20 2.87 3.37
N ARG A 141 7.80 3.83 4.20
CA ARG A 141 7.86 3.71 5.65
C ARG A 141 6.47 3.91 6.17
N LEU A 142 5.82 2.82 6.55
CA LEU A 142 4.45 2.80 6.99
C LEU A 142 4.41 2.43 8.47
N ASP A 143 3.70 3.24 9.25
CA ASP A 143 3.63 3.13 10.70
C ASP A 143 2.19 3.29 11.16
N GLY A 144 1.57 2.21 11.66
CA GLY A 144 0.20 2.20 12.19
C GLY A 144 0.04 3.01 13.47
N GLU A 145 1.07 3.02 14.32
CA GLU A 145 1.09 3.62 15.66
C GLU A 145 0.11 2.96 16.65
N PHE A 146 -1.13 3.46 16.76
CA PHE A 146 -2.10 3.00 17.75
C PHE A 146 -3.42 2.64 17.08
N GLY A 147 -3.84 1.39 17.17
CA GLY A 147 -5.06 0.96 16.51
C GLY A 147 -4.95 -0.51 16.16
N SER A 148 -6.02 -1.07 15.64
CA SER A 148 -5.93 -2.32 14.88
C SER A 148 -5.94 -1.95 13.41
N ASP A 149 -4.76 -1.81 12.83
CA ASP A 149 -4.54 -1.22 11.53
C ASP A 149 -4.45 -2.28 10.43
N PHE A 150 -4.73 -1.86 9.20
CA PHE A 150 -4.50 -2.66 8.00
C PHE A 150 -3.48 -1.94 7.14
N VAL A 151 -2.26 -2.49 7.07
CA VAL A 151 -1.11 -1.91 6.39
C VAL A 151 -0.73 -2.78 5.19
N VAL A 152 -0.53 -2.15 4.04
CA VAL A 152 -0.05 -2.77 2.79
C VAL A 152 1.10 -1.92 2.28
N GLY A 153 2.28 -2.50 2.10
CA GLY A 153 3.47 -1.75 1.64
C GLY A 153 3.26 -1.18 0.24
N ASP A 154 2.78 -1.98 -0.71
CA ASP A 154 2.60 -1.53 -2.08
C ASP A 154 1.12 -1.29 -2.44
N ASN A 155 0.55 -2.12 -3.33
CA ASN A 155 -0.69 -1.85 -4.03
C ASN A 155 -1.86 -2.64 -3.46
N TYR A 156 -3.02 -1.99 -3.40
CA TYR A 156 -4.26 -2.56 -2.87
C TYR A 156 -5.41 -2.48 -3.86
N SER A 157 -6.07 -3.60 -4.13
CA SER A 157 -7.04 -3.68 -5.21
C SER A 157 -8.20 -4.64 -4.93
N ARG A 158 -9.30 -4.44 -5.65
CA ARG A 158 -10.36 -5.46 -5.67
C ARG A 158 -10.01 -6.66 -6.57
N PHE A 159 -9.27 -6.42 -7.64
CA PHE A 159 -9.05 -7.40 -8.72
C PHE A 159 -7.58 -7.80 -8.83
N ASN A 160 -6.72 -7.01 -9.49
CA ASN A 160 -5.30 -7.31 -9.52
C ASN A 160 -4.50 -6.18 -8.85
N ALA A 161 -3.53 -6.57 -8.04
CA ALA A 161 -2.54 -5.69 -7.43
C ALA A 161 -1.15 -6.15 -7.85
N THR A 162 -0.27 -5.23 -8.26
CA THR A 162 1.13 -5.54 -8.56
C THR A 162 2.05 -4.41 -8.16
N GLY A 163 2.86 -4.66 -7.15
CA GLY A 163 3.96 -3.86 -6.59
C GLY A 163 4.82 -4.83 -5.76
N GLY A 164 6.11 -4.58 -5.67
CA GLY A 164 7.01 -5.51 -4.99
C GLY A 164 8.31 -4.86 -4.55
N ARG A 165 8.20 -3.69 -3.92
CA ARG A 165 9.37 -2.92 -3.49
C ARG A 165 9.69 -3.22 -2.04
N HIS A 166 10.78 -2.62 -1.53
CA HIS A 166 11.25 -2.94 -0.19
C HIS A 166 10.74 -1.89 0.76
N ASP A 167 9.86 -2.31 1.66
CA ASP A 167 9.16 -1.45 2.58
C ASP A 167 9.59 -1.71 4.02
N TYR A 168 9.35 -0.69 4.85
CA TYR A 168 9.53 -0.76 6.29
C TYR A 168 8.17 -0.55 6.94
N LEU A 169 7.68 -1.59 7.58
CA LEU A 169 6.31 -1.67 8.07
C LEU A 169 6.33 -1.82 9.59
N MET A 170 5.55 -1.00 10.28
CA MET A 170 5.39 -1.04 11.73
C MET A 170 3.90 -1.02 12.03
N GLY A 171 3.35 -2.10 12.60
CA GLY A 171 1.99 -2.08 13.13
C GLY A 171 1.91 -1.26 14.43
N GLN A 172 2.97 -1.39 15.24
CA GLN A 172 3.02 -0.89 16.60
C GLN A 172 1.94 -1.50 17.50
N LYS A 173 1.03 -0.70 18.09
CA LYS A 173 0.14 -1.17 19.16
C LYS A 173 -1.26 -1.44 18.65
N GLY A 174 -1.66 -2.70 18.80
CA GLY A 174 -3.00 -3.22 18.65
C GLY A 174 -2.94 -4.44 17.74
N ASN A 175 -4.09 -5.06 17.46
CA ASN A 175 -4.08 -6.26 16.61
C ASN A 175 -4.03 -5.83 15.15
N ASP A 176 -2.86 -5.89 14.53
CA ASP A 176 -2.62 -5.35 13.20
C ASP A 176 -2.69 -6.44 12.12
N THR A 177 -2.94 -6.00 10.89
CA THR A 177 -2.73 -6.81 9.70
C THR A 177 -1.74 -6.10 8.80
N ILE A 178 -0.60 -6.72 8.55
CA ILE A 178 0.48 -6.13 7.78
C ILE A 178 0.81 -7.06 6.61
N ILE A 179 0.74 -6.50 5.40
CA ILE A 179 1.11 -7.18 4.15
C ILE A 179 2.30 -6.42 3.55
N GLY A 180 3.39 -7.12 3.27
CA GLY A 180 4.63 -6.52 2.79
C GLY A 180 4.46 -5.83 1.46
N ASP A 181 3.94 -6.54 0.47
CA ASP A 181 3.79 -6.01 -0.87
C ASP A 181 2.32 -5.66 -1.19
N SER A 182 1.64 -6.54 -1.94
CA SER A 182 0.39 -6.27 -2.60
C SER A 182 -0.74 -7.10 -2.01
N ALA A 183 -1.91 -6.50 -1.90
CA ALA A 183 -3.09 -7.15 -1.35
C ALA A 183 -4.33 -6.98 -2.24
N VAL A 184 -5.16 -8.01 -2.28
CA VAL A 184 -6.47 -7.97 -2.92
C VAL A 184 -7.60 -8.44 -2.01
N THR A 185 -8.80 -7.89 -2.19
CA THR A 185 -9.95 -8.18 -1.31
C THR A 185 -10.80 -9.40 -1.71
N GLY A 186 -10.48 -10.09 -2.81
CA GLY A 186 -11.36 -11.10 -3.40
C GLY A 186 -10.62 -12.23 -4.12
N ASP A 187 -11.14 -12.66 -5.26
CA ASP A 187 -10.58 -13.74 -6.11
C ASP A 187 -9.41 -13.26 -6.99
N GLY A 188 -8.84 -12.11 -6.61
CA GLY A 188 -7.86 -11.36 -7.36
C GLY A 188 -6.47 -11.96 -7.41
N THR A 189 -5.60 -11.41 -8.25
CA THR A 189 -4.15 -11.72 -8.19
C THR A 189 -3.40 -10.58 -7.50
N ALA A 190 -2.80 -10.87 -6.36
CA ALA A 190 -1.77 -10.03 -5.74
C ALA A 190 -0.39 -10.55 -6.17
N ARG A 191 0.48 -9.64 -6.60
CA ARG A 191 1.88 -9.94 -6.92
C ARG A 191 2.82 -8.93 -6.29
N GLY A 192 3.83 -9.44 -5.60
CA GLY A 192 4.95 -8.72 -5.02
C GLY A 192 6.16 -9.61 -4.88
N GLY A 193 7.21 -9.16 -4.23
CA GLY A 193 8.46 -9.90 -4.05
C GLY A 193 9.53 -8.99 -3.47
N GLY A 194 9.10 -8.01 -2.67
CA GLY A 194 9.93 -7.07 -1.94
C GLY A 194 10.89 -7.77 -1.01
N ASN A 195 11.79 -7.04 -0.37
CA ASN A 195 12.52 -7.61 0.76
C ASN A 195 12.21 -6.69 1.91
N ASP A 196 11.14 -7.03 2.61
CA ASP A 196 10.45 -6.15 3.51
C ASP A 196 10.93 -6.33 4.94
N HIS A 197 10.70 -5.30 5.75
CA HIS A 197 11.10 -5.30 7.13
C HIS A 197 9.95 -4.91 8.03
N PHE A 198 9.53 -5.85 8.86
CA PHE A 198 8.47 -5.68 9.83
C PHE A 198 9.06 -5.46 11.22
N ALA A 199 8.46 -4.51 11.93
CA ALA A 199 8.69 -4.31 13.34
C ALA A 199 7.36 -4.04 14.04
N SER A 200 6.67 -5.12 14.42
CA SER A 200 5.43 -5.04 15.17
C SER A 200 5.72 -4.92 16.67
N ALA A 201 4.80 -4.27 17.39
CA ALA A 201 4.86 -4.16 18.84
C ALA A 201 3.77 -5.05 19.46
N SER A 202 3.34 -4.77 20.69
CA SER A 202 2.45 -5.67 21.44
C SER A 202 1.08 -5.84 20.79
N ASP A 203 0.49 -7.02 21.01
CA ASP A 203 -0.87 -7.47 20.66
C ASP A 203 -0.83 -8.59 19.62
N LYS A 204 -1.97 -8.97 19.02
CA LYS A 204 -2.06 -10.19 18.19
C LYS A 204 -2.11 -9.83 16.73
N ASP A 205 -1.01 -10.04 16.05
CA ASP A 205 -0.79 -9.54 14.70
C ASP A 205 -0.94 -10.64 13.65
N PHE A 206 -1.31 -10.24 12.45
CA PHE A 206 -1.33 -11.08 11.26
C PHE A 206 -0.41 -10.48 10.20
N GLU A 207 0.71 -11.13 9.96
CA GLU A 207 1.80 -10.62 9.13
C GLU A 207 2.06 -11.55 7.95
N VAL A 208 2.18 -10.96 6.76
CA VAL A 208 2.48 -11.66 5.51
C VAL A 208 3.59 -10.90 4.81
N GLY A 209 4.76 -11.53 4.63
CA GLY A 209 5.94 -10.85 4.10
C GLY A 209 5.82 -10.38 2.67
N ASP A 210 5.06 -11.08 1.81
CA ASP A 210 4.83 -10.62 0.44
C ASP A 210 3.34 -10.29 0.17
N SER A 211 2.59 -11.24 -0.37
CA SER A 211 1.33 -10.98 -1.07
C SER A 211 0.12 -11.64 -0.40
N TYR A 212 -1.00 -10.93 -0.43
CA TYR A 212 -2.27 -11.40 0.13
C TYR A 212 -3.38 -11.50 -0.91
N SER A 213 -3.91 -12.71 -1.11
CA SER A 213 -5.14 -12.92 -1.89
C SER A 213 -5.99 -14.01 -1.26
N PRO A 214 -7.16 -13.69 -0.67
CA PRO A 214 -7.93 -14.66 0.10
C PRO A 214 -8.47 -15.78 -0.78
N HIS A 215 -8.88 -15.50 -2.01
CA HIS A 215 -9.54 -16.50 -2.85
C HIS A 215 -8.89 -16.70 -4.23
N GLY A 216 -7.99 -15.81 -4.63
CA GLY A 216 -7.34 -15.85 -5.93
C GLY A 216 -5.91 -16.34 -5.87
N LYS A 217 -4.98 -15.54 -6.37
CA LYS A 217 -3.55 -15.87 -6.41
C LYS A 217 -2.75 -14.85 -5.61
N ALA A 218 -1.94 -15.33 -4.68
CA ALA A 218 -0.92 -14.54 -4.01
C ALA A 218 0.43 -15.05 -4.49
N ILE A 219 1.25 -14.15 -5.04
CA ILE A 219 2.53 -14.50 -5.67
C ILE A 219 3.58 -13.51 -5.19
N GLY A 220 4.51 -13.96 -4.36
CA GLY A 220 5.70 -13.21 -3.97
C GLY A 220 6.70 -14.10 -3.30
N GLY A 221 7.97 -13.72 -3.33
CA GLY A 221 9.06 -14.58 -2.88
C GLY A 221 10.25 -13.75 -2.42
N GLY A 222 9.95 -12.80 -1.54
CA GLY A 222 10.82 -11.79 -1.00
C GLY A 222 12.00 -12.33 -0.20
N LYS A 223 12.64 -11.51 0.63
CA LYS A 223 13.51 -12.04 1.70
C LYS A 223 13.24 -11.21 2.90
N ASP A 224 12.19 -11.59 3.57
CA ASP A 224 11.53 -10.72 4.50
C ASP A 224 12.13 -10.90 5.88
N LYS A 225 12.20 -9.78 6.58
CA LYS A 225 12.67 -9.74 7.96
C LYS A 225 11.48 -9.40 8.82
N ILE A 226 10.91 -10.43 9.41
CA ILE A 226 9.73 -10.31 10.21
C ILE A 226 10.11 -10.40 11.68
N ASN A 227 9.91 -9.30 12.41
CA ASN A 227 10.02 -9.29 13.86
C ASN A 227 8.63 -9.04 14.42
N ALA A 228 7.98 -10.13 14.82
CA ALA A 228 6.65 -10.07 15.39
C ALA A 228 6.66 -9.43 16.79
N GLY A 229 5.46 -9.16 17.28
CA GLY A 229 5.19 -8.54 18.56
C GLY A 229 5.41 -9.47 19.74
N PRO A 230 5.43 -8.93 20.97
CA PRO A 230 5.20 -9.75 22.14
C PRO A 230 3.68 -10.03 22.28
N GLN A 231 3.14 -11.08 21.66
CA GLN A 231 1.90 -11.75 22.07
C GLN A 231 1.62 -13.05 21.30
N ARG A 232 0.52 -13.17 20.56
CA ARG A 232 0.21 -14.37 19.77
C ARG A 232 0.00 -13.90 18.37
N ASP A 233 1.00 -14.17 17.57
CA ASP A 233 1.07 -13.68 16.22
C ASP A 233 0.94 -14.82 15.23
N PHE A 234 0.46 -14.46 14.04
CA PHE A 234 0.38 -15.37 12.91
C PHE A 234 1.20 -14.78 11.77
N VAL A 235 2.32 -15.42 11.46
CA VAL A 235 3.30 -14.93 10.51
C VAL A 235 3.42 -15.88 9.33
N VAL A 236 3.48 -15.32 8.13
CA VAL A 236 3.77 -16.01 6.87
C VAL A 236 4.91 -15.25 6.19
N GLY A 237 6.03 -15.92 5.88
CA GLY A 237 7.17 -15.28 5.24
C GLY A 237 6.85 -14.85 3.81
N ASP A 238 6.35 -15.74 2.96
CA ASP A 238 5.99 -15.38 1.59
C ASP A 238 4.51 -14.89 1.49
N SER A 239 3.64 -15.73 0.89
CA SER A 239 2.31 -15.35 0.42
C SER A 239 1.19 -16.09 1.14
N TYR A 240 0.07 -15.40 1.32
CA TYR A 240 -1.12 -15.92 1.97
C TYR A 240 -2.30 -16.07 1.01
N THR A 241 -3.00 -17.21 1.15
CA THR A 241 -4.34 -17.39 0.61
C THR A 241 -5.26 -18.11 1.59
N LYS A 242 -6.58 -17.99 1.40
CA LYS A 242 -7.56 -18.83 2.08
C LYS A 242 -7.91 -20.05 1.24
N THR A 243 -8.51 -19.84 0.06
CA THR A 243 -8.97 -20.93 -0.83
C THR A 243 -8.30 -20.94 -2.20
N GLY A 244 -7.38 -20.02 -2.43
CA GLY A 244 -6.73 -19.80 -3.72
C GLY A 244 -5.39 -20.54 -3.86
N LEU A 245 -4.45 -19.89 -4.53
CA LEU A 245 -3.07 -20.36 -4.68
C LEU A 245 -2.12 -19.32 -4.10
N ALA A 246 -1.29 -19.72 -3.13
CA ALA A 246 -0.15 -18.94 -2.67
C ALA A 246 1.14 -19.53 -3.23
N THR A 247 2.02 -18.70 -3.78
CA THR A 247 3.33 -19.14 -4.27
C THR A 247 4.42 -18.15 -3.92
N GLY A 248 5.57 -18.68 -3.51
CA GLY A 248 6.73 -17.92 -3.12
C GLY A 248 7.96 -18.77 -2.98
N SER A 249 9.12 -18.13 -2.82
CA SER A 249 10.43 -18.79 -2.78
C SER A 249 11.45 -17.84 -2.16
N GLY A 250 11.00 -17.05 -1.18
CA GLY A 250 11.81 -16.15 -0.42
C GLY A 250 12.65 -16.86 0.64
N ARG A 251 13.79 -16.26 1.00
CA ARG A 251 14.55 -16.72 2.18
C ARG A 251 14.23 -15.77 3.30
N ASP A 252 13.34 -16.20 4.17
CA ASP A 252 12.77 -15.33 5.17
C ASP A 252 13.43 -15.52 6.53
N GLN A 253 13.37 -14.45 7.32
CA GLN A 253 13.89 -14.40 8.68
C GLN A 253 12.77 -13.96 9.60
N ILE A 254 12.18 -14.93 10.30
CA ILE A 254 11.04 -14.73 11.20
C ILE A 254 11.52 -14.84 12.65
N HIS A 255 11.15 -13.85 13.46
CA HIS A 255 11.36 -13.84 14.90
C HIS A 255 10.05 -13.49 15.63
N GLY A 256 9.42 -14.49 16.26
CA GLY A 256 8.14 -14.38 16.98
C GLY A 256 8.23 -13.64 18.32
N ARG A 257 9.43 -13.67 18.92
CA ARG A 257 9.73 -13.08 20.23
C ARG A 257 9.04 -13.76 21.41
N SER A 258 7.85 -13.32 21.81
CA SER A 258 7.30 -13.70 23.12
C SER A 258 5.81 -13.94 23.05
N GLY A 259 5.38 -15.03 23.67
CA GLY A 259 4.01 -15.52 23.63
C GLY A 259 3.87 -16.63 22.58
N PRO A 260 2.69 -17.24 22.45
CA PRO A 260 2.54 -18.46 21.67
C PRO A 260 2.27 -18.16 20.20
N ASP A 261 3.26 -18.31 19.33
CA ASP A 261 3.19 -17.85 17.95
C ASP A 261 2.93 -18.98 16.94
N THR A 262 2.47 -18.61 15.75
CA THR A 262 2.37 -19.51 14.60
C THR A 262 3.11 -18.91 13.41
N GLU A 263 4.16 -19.58 12.97
CA GLU A 263 5.12 -19.04 12.02
C GLU A 263 5.30 -20.00 10.84
N TYR A 264 5.02 -19.51 9.64
CA TYR A 264 5.26 -20.20 8.37
C TYR A 264 6.40 -19.50 7.64
N GLY A 265 7.48 -20.22 7.33
CA GLY A 265 8.61 -19.72 6.55
C GLY A 265 8.18 -19.34 5.15
N ASP A 266 7.54 -20.27 4.44
CA ASP A 266 7.09 -20.02 3.07
C ASP A 266 5.64 -19.47 3.00
N ASN A 267 4.77 -20.22 2.32
CA ASN A 267 3.43 -19.83 1.90
C ASN A 267 2.37 -20.50 2.77
N TYR A 268 1.23 -19.83 2.96
CA TYR A 268 0.12 -20.40 3.73
C TYR A 268 -1.22 -20.41 2.98
N ALA A 269 -1.92 -21.54 3.08
CA ALA A 269 -3.29 -21.71 2.63
C ALA A 269 -4.22 -22.10 3.79
N ALA A 270 -5.12 -21.19 4.18
CA ALA A 270 -5.96 -21.37 5.38
C ALA A 270 -7.12 -22.37 5.25
N SER A 271 -7.33 -22.94 4.06
CA SER A 271 -8.40 -23.91 3.77
C SER A 271 -7.87 -25.11 3.00
N PRO A 272 -8.43 -26.32 3.18
CA PRO A 272 -8.10 -27.48 2.34
C PRO A 272 -8.36 -27.30 0.84
N LEU A 273 -9.14 -26.28 0.45
CA LEU A 273 -9.36 -25.91 -0.94
C LEU A 273 -8.21 -25.08 -1.53
N GLY A 274 -7.43 -24.42 -0.67
CA GLY A 274 -6.27 -23.64 -1.06
C GLY A 274 -5.06 -24.52 -1.34
N LYS A 275 -4.11 -23.96 -2.09
CA LYS A 275 -2.86 -24.63 -2.45
C LYS A 275 -1.69 -23.70 -2.20
N THR A 276 -0.57 -24.28 -1.78
CA THR A 276 0.72 -23.62 -1.69
C THR A 276 1.69 -24.30 -2.65
N SER A 277 2.64 -23.55 -3.20
CA SER A 277 3.72 -24.10 -4.03
C SER A 277 4.94 -23.18 -4.03
N GLY A 278 6.11 -23.78 -4.14
CA GLY A 278 7.37 -23.06 -3.97
C GLY A 278 7.81 -23.12 -2.52
N GLY A 279 8.94 -22.48 -2.27
CA GLY A 279 9.61 -22.40 -0.99
C GLY A 279 11.11 -22.60 -1.15
N VAL A 280 11.88 -21.95 -0.29
CA VAL A 280 13.34 -22.16 -0.20
C VAL A 280 13.76 -22.27 1.25
N HIS A 281 14.96 -21.79 1.61
CA HIS A 281 15.49 -22.02 2.95
C HIS A 281 15.13 -20.84 3.84
N ASP A 282 14.46 -21.09 4.94
CA ASP A 282 14.06 -20.07 5.90
C ASP A 282 14.75 -20.21 7.24
N PHE A 283 14.72 -19.11 8.00
CA PHE A 283 15.11 -19.07 9.39
C PHE A 283 13.93 -18.60 10.23
N ILE A 284 13.49 -19.45 11.16
CA ILE A 284 12.32 -19.24 12.00
C ILE A 284 12.73 -19.37 13.47
N ALA A 285 12.43 -18.36 14.27
CA ALA A 285 12.76 -18.32 15.68
C ALA A 285 11.58 -17.85 16.54
N GLY A 286 10.85 -18.80 17.14
CA GLY A 286 9.70 -18.50 18.03
C GLY A 286 10.09 -17.83 19.34
N ALA A 287 11.29 -18.15 19.84
CA ALA A 287 11.90 -17.61 21.04
C ALA A 287 11.19 -17.99 22.36
N GLY A 288 10.21 -17.23 22.85
CA GLY A 288 9.68 -17.44 24.20
C GLY A 288 8.19 -17.69 24.19
N GLY A 289 7.73 -18.93 24.12
CA GLY A 289 6.32 -19.16 23.89
C GLY A 289 5.92 -20.62 23.97
N VAL A 290 4.75 -20.91 23.39
CA VAL A 290 4.41 -22.25 22.91
C VAL A 290 4.19 -22.06 21.41
N ASP A 291 5.23 -22.34 20.65
CA ASP A 291 5.33 -21.88 19.27
C ASP A 291 5.07 -23.00 18.28
N HIS A 292 4.42 -22.67 17.17
CA HIS A 292 4.12 -23.58 16.08
C HIS A 292 4.86 -23.13 14.83
N LEU A 293 6.01 -23.76 14.59
CA LEU A 293 6.95 -23.42 13.52
C LEU A 293 6.77 -24.36 12.32
N PHE A 294 6.69 -23.79 11.13
CA PHE A 294 6.54 -24.52 9.88
C PHE A 294 7.55 -23.97 8.86
N GLY A 295 8.60 -24.74 8.55
CA GLY A 295 9.58 -24.34 7.52
C GLY A 295 8.93 -24.37 6.13
N GLY A 296 8.72 -25.57 5.61
CA GLY A 296 8.05 -25.78 4.33
C GLY A 296 8.96 -26.52 3.35
N PRO A 297 8.83 -26.32 2.03
CA PRO A 297 9.77 -26.85 1.06
C PRO A 297 11.13 -26.12 1.11
N GLY A 298 12.15 -26.72 1.71
CA GLY A 298 13.40 -25.99 1.89
C GLY A 298 14.53 -26.80 2.48
N HIS A 299 15.60 -26.10 2.86
CA HIS A 299 16.38 -26.55 4.02
C HIS A 299 16.25 -25.49 5.10
N ASP A 300 15.27 -25.68 5.97
CA ASP A 300 14.79 -24.69 6.92
C ASP A 300 15.41 -24.91 8.30
N THR A 301 15.62 -23.79 9.00
CA THR A 301 16.11 -23.77 10.37
C THR A 301 15.03 -23.23 11.28
N CYS A 302 14.54 -24.06 12.19
CA CYS A 302 13.51 -23.72 13.15
C CYS A 302 14.07 -23.79 14.58
N ASN A 303 13.98 -22.70 15.32
CA ASN A 303 14.42 -22.60 16.70
C ASN A 303 13.26 -22.22 17.63
N GLY A 304 12.80 -23.18 18.45
CA GLY A 304 11.75 -22.94 19.45
C GLY A 304 12.19 -21.99 20.57
N GLY A 305 13.50 -21.92 20.84
CA GLY A 305 14.04 -21.05 21.89
C GLY A 305 13.85 -21.60 23.30
N ASP A 306 13.42 -20.74 24.22
CA ASP A 306 13.25 -21.05 25.65
C ASP A 306 11.82 -21.54 25.99
N GLY A 307 10.94 -21.61 24.98
CA GLY A 307 9.60 -22.16 25.08
C GLY A 307 9.57 -23.61 25.56
N HIS A 308 8.53 -23.97 26.32
CA HIS A 308 8.28 -25.35 26.68
C HIS A 308 7.00 -25.76 25.96
N HIS A 309 7.11 -26.78 25.09
CA HIS A 309 6.04 -27.33 24.22
C HIS A 309 5.94 -26.76 22.80
N ASP A 310 7.00 -26.16 22.29
CA ASP A 310 7.07 -25.78 20.89
C ASP A 310 6.91 -26.99 19.97
N THR A 311 6.48 -26.74 18.74
CA THR A 311 6.42 -27.75 17.69
C THR A 311 7.04 -27.20 16.42
N ALA A 312 7.89 -27.99 15.77
CA ALA A 312 8.42 -27.69 14.45
C ALA A 312 7.95 -28.76 13.44
N ARG A 313 7.55 -28.33 12.25
CA ARG A 313 7.20 -29.21 11.13
C ARG A 313 7.89 -28.74 9.87
N GLN A 314 8.29 -29.70 9.04
CA GLN A 314 8.96 -29.40 7.76
C GLN A 314 10.19 -28.49 7.96
N CYS A 315 11.02 -28.82 8.94
CA CYS A 315 12.29 -28.15 9.17
C CYS A 315 13.41 -29.20 9.21
N GLU A 316 14.47 -28.98 8.45
CA GLU A 316 15.63 -29.86 8.36
C GLU A 316 16.56 -29.71 9.56
N PHE A 317 16.62 -28.49 10.12
CA PHE A 317 17.39 -28.18 11.32
C PHE A 317 16.46 -27.64 12.40
N VAL A 318 16.38 -28.36 13.53
CA VAL A 318 15.51 -27.99 14.66
C VAL A 318 16.35 -27.82 15.93
N LEU A 319 16.16 -26.69 16.60
CA LEU A 319 16.79 -26.33 17.87
C LEU A 319 15.70 -25.91 18.87
N GLY A 320 15.89 -26.20 20.17
CA GLY A 320 14.97 -25.71 21.21
C GLY A 320 13.54 -26.27 21.16
N VAL A 321 13.27 -27.34 20.40
CA VAL A 321 11.96 -28.00 20.33
C VAL A 321 12.05 -29.38 21.00
N PRO A 322 11.22 -29.68 22.02
CA PRO A 322 11.26 -30.95 22.77
C PRO A 322 10.92 -32.22 21.97
#